data_AF-W9V2D7-F1
#
_entry.id   AF-W9V2D7-F1
#
_cell.length_a   1.000
_cell.length_b   1.000
_cell.length_c   1.000
_cell.angle_alpha   90.00
_cell.angle_beta   90.00
_cell.angle_gamma   90.00
#
_symmetry.space_group_name_H-M   'P 1'
#
loop_
_entity.id
_entity.type
_entity.pdbx_description
1 polymer ?
#
loop_
_entity_poly.entity_id
_entity_poly.type
_entity_poly.pdbx_seq_one_letter_code
_entity_poly.pdbx_strand_id
1 'polypeptide(L)'
;MRKNAPWCPSNLEFIRRINGLPSLEAVKDIVFSASYLVMGLGDVYLGAPLATPIDPRHRLVTTKYNPARTWTAENSVGIGGAYLCIYGMEGPGGYQFVGRTLQMWNRYRKTPEFQSPWLLRFFDQIRFYEVSAEELIKIRQDFPQGQYPLTIEEQEFSLADYQTWIESESESIARFNQQREAAFEAELSHWHATNQFDFHSEETTTLQEEQVWPEDSLIADSPVSGSVWEIKVDIGDKVQPGQLLVILESMKMEIPVFAQEAGEVTQVLIKSGARVRPGQALVVMQ
;
A
#
# COMPACT_ATOMS: atom_id res chain seq x y z
N MET A 1 -4.97 -10.49 0.93
CA MET A 1 -5.48 -9.30 1.66
C MET A 1 -6.03 -9.75 3.02
N ARG A 2 -5.59 -9.16 4.13
CA ARG A 2 -6.03 -9.51 5.50
C ARG A 2 -7.38 -8.86 5.80
N LYS A 3 -8.49 -9.57 5.57
CA LYS A 3 -9.85 -9.02 5.73
C LYS A 3 -10.22 -8.67 7.19
N ASN A 4 -9.63 -9.37 8.16
CA ASN A 4 -9.85 -9.17 9.59
C ASN A 4 -8.89 -8.15 10.24
N ALA A 5 -8.16 -7.37 9.43
CA ALA A 5 -7.20 -6.41 9.97
C ALA A 5 -7.91 -5.26 10.69
N PRO A 6 -7.29 -4.65 11.72
CA PRO A 6 -7.85 -3.50 12.43
C PRO A 6 -8.21 -2.29 11.57
N TRP A 7 -7.51 -2.12 10.44
CA TRP A 7 -7.73 -1.03 9.49
C TRP A 7 -8.80 -1.31 8.43
N CYS A 8 -9.47 -2.46 8.52
CA CYS A 8 -10.58 -2.84 7.66
C CYS A 8 -11.91 -2.74 8.44
N PRO A 9 -13.02 -2.33 7.79
CA PRO A 9 -13.15 -2.06 6.35
C PRO A 9 -12.73 -0.63 5.93
N SER A 10 -12.52 0.29 6.87
CA SER A 10 -12.26 1.70 6.59
C SER A 10 -10.99 2.19 7.27
N ASN A 11 -10.03 2.65 6.45
CA ASN A 11 -8.79 3.26 6.95
C ASN A 11 -9.09 4.55 7.75
N LEU A 12 -10.06 5.34 7.31
CA LEU A 12 -10.44 6.58 7.99
C LEU A 12 -11.04 6.31 9.37
N GLU A 13 -11.90 5.30 9.50
CA GLU A 13 -12.43 4.89 10.81
C GLU A 13 -11.31 4.37 11.71
N PHE A 14 -10.38 3.60 11.15
CA PHE A 14 -9.22 3.15 11.91
C PHE A 14 -8.37 4.32 12.42
N ILE A 15 -8.04 5.28 11.55
CA ILE A 15 -7.31 6.50 11.91
C ILE A 15 -8.05 7.25 13.02
N ARG A 16 -9.38 7.40 12.90
CA ARG A 16 -10.21 8.04 13.91
C ARG A 16 -10.10 7.35 15.26
N ARG A 17 -10.31 6.02 15.31
CA ARG A 17 -10.29 5.24 16.55
C ARG A 17 -8.93 5.28 17.23
N ILE A 18 -7.86 4.95 16.50
CA ILE A 18 -6.51 4.83 17.08
C ILE A 18 -5.95 6.17 17.55
N ASN A 19 -6.48 7.30 17.05
CA ASN A 19 -6.12 8.65 17.50
C ASN A 19 -7.14 9.27 18.47
N GLY A 20 -8.21 8.56 18.84
CA GLY A 20 -9.20 9.04 19.81
C GLY A 20 -10.03 10.22 19.31
N LEU A 21 -10.27 10.32 18.01
CA LEU A 21 -11.00 11.44 17.40
C LEU A 21 -12.53 11.22 17.44
N PRO A 22 -13.32 12.30 17.59
CA PRO A 22 -14.75 12.20 17.81
C PRO A 22 -15.54 11.82 16.55
N SER A 23 -15.01 12.09 15.35
CA SER A 23 -15.70 11.88 14.08
C SER A 23 -14.71 11.71 12.93
N LEU A 24 -15.22 11.24 11.78
CA LEU A 24 -14.45 11.26 10.53
C LEU A 24 -14.17 12.69 10.05
N GLU A 25 -15.07 13.63 10.35
CA GLU A 25 -14.85 15.04 10.05
C GLU A 25 -13.62 15.58 10.81
N ALA A 26 -13.42 15.19 12.07
CA ALA A 26 -12.23 15.59 12.81
C ALA A 26 -10.93 15.03 12.18
N VAL A 27 -10.96 13.83 11.57
CA VAL A 27 -9.83 13.31 10.80
C VAL A 27 -9.57 14.21 9.59
N LYS A 28 -10.63 14.53 8.86
CA LYS A 28 -10.60 15.38 7.67
C LYS A 28 -10.07 16.79 8.00
N ASP A 29 -10.58 17.41 9.05
CA ASP A 29 -10.17 18.73 9.53
C ASP A 29 -8.68 18.78 9.83
N ILE A 30 -8.15 17.77 10.53
CA ILE A 30 -6.70 17.67 10.79
C ILE A 30 -5.92 17.52 9.49
N VAL A 31 -6.39 16.66 8.57
CA VAL A 31 -5.70 16.41 7.30
C VAL A 31 -5.57 17.68 6.47
N PHE A 32 -6.64 18.48 6.39
CA PHE A 32 -6.68 19.72 5.61
C PHE A 32 -6.06 20.93 6.32
N SER A 33 -6.02 20.93 7.67
CA SER A 33 -5.41 22.03 8.45
C SER A 33 -3.89 21.89 8.60
N ALA A 34 -3.33 20.69 8.38
CA ALA A 34 -1.89 20.47 8.51
C ALA A 34 -1.07 21.14 7.40
N SER A 35 0.11 21.62 7.79
CA SER A 35 1.22 21.89 6.89
C SER A 35 2.25 20.78 7.05
N TYR A 36 2.47 20.00 6.00
CA TYR A 36 3.32 18.81 6.02
C TYR A 36 4.69 19.15 5.48
N LEU A 37 5.70 19.16 6.34
CA LEU A 37 7.10 19.39 5.97
C LEU A 37 7.68 18.15 5.30
N VAL A 38 8.18 18.29 4.08
CA VAL A 38 8.83 17.22 3.32
C VAL A 38 10.24 16.99 3.87
N MET A 39 10.45 15.81 4.46
CA MET A 39 11.72 15.40 5.07
C MET A 39 12.56 14.50 4.15
N GLY A 40 11.93 13.93 3.12
CA GLY A 40 12.60 13.08 2.14
C GLY A 40 11.72 12.82 0.92
N LEU A 41 12.34 12.28 -0.12
CA LEU A 41 11.68 11.93 -1.39
C LEU A 41 11.97 10.47 -1.74
N GLY A 42 11.06 9.82 -2.46
CA GLY A 42 11.15 8.41 -2.80
C GLY A 42 10.65 7.48 -1.70
N ASP A 43 9.65 7.91 -0.90
CA ASP A 43 8.88 7.00 -0.04
C ASP A 43 7.54 6.68 -0.75
N VAL A 44 7.44 5.75 -1.70
CA VAL A 44 8.47 4.72 -2.04
C VAL A 44 9.15 4.96 -3.39
N TYR A 45 8.53 5.67 -4.34
CA TYR A 45 9.08 5.86 -5.69
C TYR A 45 8.78 7.24 -6.26
N LEU A 46 9.57 7.65 -7.27
CA LEU A 46 9.28 8.79 -8.16
C LEU A 46 8.83 10.07 -7.43
N GLY A 47 9.70 10.62 -6.58
CA GLY A 47 9.43 11.88 -5.89
C GLY A 47 8.30 11.83 -4.85
N ALA A 48 7.78 10.65 -4.51
CA ALA A 48 6.83 10.48 -3.43
C ALA A 48 7.41 11.02 -2.11
N PRO A 49 6.75 11.98 -1.44
CA PRO A 49 7.31 12.61 -0.25
C PRO A 49 7.20 11.68 0.97
N LEU A 50 8.19 11.72 1.84
CA LEU A 50 8.04 11.40 3.25
C LEU A 50 7.88 12.74 3.98
N ALA A 51 6.67 13.06 4.42
CA ALA A 51 6.37 14.34 5.07
C ALA A 51 5.76 14.14 6.46
N THR A 52 5.87 15.14 7.34
CA THR A 52 5.21 15.12 8.65
C THR A 52 4.63 16.49 8.99
N PRO A 53 3.48 16.56 9.69
CA PRO A 53 2.95 17.83 10.15
C PRO A 53 3.94 18.61 11.04
N ILE A 54 4.07 19.91 10.75
CA ILE A 54 4.85 20.83 11.59
C ILE A 54 4.22 20.96 12.98
N ASP A 55 2.89 21.04 13.05
CA ASP A 55 2.14 21.06 14.31
C ASP A 55 2.03 19.62 14.86
N PRO A 56 2.60 19.32 16.04
CA PRO A 56 2.52 17.99 16.63
C PRO A 56 1.07 17.50 16.86
N ARG A 57 0.12 18.42 17.01
CA ARG A 57 -1.31 18.11 17.19
C ARG A 57 -1.98 17.64 15.90
N HIS A 58 -1.33 17.80 14.76
CA HIS A 58 -1.82 17.26 13.49
C HIS A 58 -1.19 15.91 13.13
N ARG A 59 -0.29 15.36 13.98
CA ARG A 59 0.34 14.06 13.76
C ARG A 59 -0.61 12.93 14.11
N LEU A 60 -1.45 12.56 13.15
CA LEU A 60 -2.23 11.34 13.19
C LEU A 60 -1.27 10.15 13.12
N VAL A 61 -1.25 9.32 14.16
CA VAL A 61 -0.37 8.15 14.26
C VAL A 61 -1.15 6.92 13.85
N THR A 62 -0.60 6.14 12.92
CA THR A 62 -1.22 4.91 12.40
C THR A 62 -0.21 3.77 12.30
N THR A 63 -0.70 2.56 12.08
CA THR A 63 0.16 1.45 11.64
C THR A 63 0.27 1.40 10.12
N LYS A 64 1.34 0.80 9.61
CA LYS A 64 1.38 0.35 8.22
C LYS A 64 0.61 -0.97 8.09
N TYR A 65 0.08 -1.23 6.90
CA TYR A 65 -0.54 -2.50 6.54
C TYR A 65 0.41 -3.68 6.81
N ASN A 66 -0.15 -4.75 7.36
CA ASN A 66 0.51 -6.05 7.49
C ASN A 66 -0.41 -7.17 6.97
N PRO A 67 -0.07 -7.82 5.83
CA PRO A 67 1.01 -7.46 4.90
C PRO A 67 0.67 -6.18 4.12
N ALA A 68 1.69 -5.53 3.56
CA ALA A 68 1.50 -4.38 2.66
C ALA A 68 0.65 -4.75 1.43
N ARG A 69 -0.04 -3.75 0.86
CA ARG A 69 -0.79 -3.96 -0.39
C ARG A 69 0.18 -4.20 -1.54
N THR A 70 -0.20 -5.08 -2.46
CA THR A 70 0.52 -5.32 -3.71
C THR A 70 0.27 -4.22 -4.74
N TRP A 71 -0.89 -3.55 -4.67
CA TRP A 71 -1.29 -2.47 -5.56
C TRP A 71 -1.91 -1.29 -4.80
N THR A 72 -1.61 -0.09 -5.26
CA THR A 72 -2.05 1.23 -4.76
C THR A 72 -2.12 2.14 -5.97
N ALA A 73 -3.24 2.87 -6.10
CA ALA A 73 -3.42 3.81 -7.20
C ALA A 73 -2.43 4.97 -7.12
N GLU A 74 -2.02 5.46 -8.29
CA GLU A 74 -1.16 6.62 -8.39
C GLU A 74 -1.80 7.87 -7.74
N ASN A 75 -0.97 8.58 -6.97
CA ASN A 75 -1.24 9.76 -6.15
C ASN A 75 -2.34 9.57 -5.11
N SER A 76 -2.58 8.33 -4.69
CA SER A 76 -3.18 8.10 -3.38
C SER A 76 -2.36 8.83 -2.31
N VAL A 77 -3.04 9.34 -1.31
CA VAL A 77 -2.45 9.98 -0.13
C VAL A 77 -2.66 9.04 1.04
N GLY A 78 -1.59 8.79 1.81
CA GLY A 78 -1.70 7.92 2.97
C GLY A 78 -0.82 8.33 4.14
N ILE A 79 -1.18 7.82 5.31
CA ILE A 79 -0.48 8.04 6.58
C ILE A 79 0.01 6.70 7.14
N GLY A 80 1.28 6.64 7.53
CA GLY A 80 1.93 5.46 8.10
C GLY A 80 2.87 5.86 9.23
N GLY A 81 2.59 5.45 10.45
CA GLY A 81 3.17 6.12 11.62
C GLY A 81 2.61 7.54 11.70
N ALA A 82 3.48 8.53 11.96
CA ALA A 82 3.14 9.96 11.94
C ALA A 82 3.50 10.65 10.61
N TYR A 83 3.74 9.87 9.56
CA TYR A 83 4.27 10.34 8.28
C TYR A 83 3.23 10.23 7.18
N LEU A 84 3.19 11.23 6.32
CA LEU A 84 2.39 11.29 5.11
C LEU A 84 3.23 10.90 3.89
N CYS A 85 2.60 10.17 2.98
CA CYS A 85 3.11 9.81 1.67
C CYS A 85 2.08 10.14 0.58
N ILE A 86 2.57 10.56 -0.59
CA ILE A 86 1.79 10.66 -1.83
C ILE A 86 2.42 9.71 -2.85
N TYR A 87 1.70 8.67 -3.26
CA TYR A 87 2.26 7.64 -4.14
C TYR A 87 2.54 8.20 -5.54
N GLY A 88 3.82 8.29 -5.94
CA GLY A 88 4.23 8.91 -7.22
C GLY A 88 3.89 8.08 -8.47
N MET A 89 3.58 6.80 -8.29
CA MET A 89 3.16 5.85 -9.34
C MET A 89 2.28 4.76 -8.74
N GLU A 90 1.62 3.99 -9.61
CA GLU A 90 0.97 2.75 -9.19
C GLU A 90 1.98 1.74 -8.67
N GLY A 91 1.65 1.06 -7.58
CA GLY A 91 2.56 0.08 -7.00
C GLY A 91 2.21 -0.40 -5.60
N PRO A 92 3.09 -1.16 -4.94
CA PRO A 92 2.88 -1.63 -3.58
C PRO A 92 2.80 -0.46 -2.58
N GLY A 93 2.05 -0.63 -1.50
CA GLY A 93 1.89 0.42 -0.49
C GLY A 93 1.43 -0.07 0.86
N GLY A 94 2.00 0.52 1.92
CA GLY A 94 1.73 0.15 3.30
C GLY A 94 0.91 1.18 4.09
N TYR A 95 0.72 2.39 3.58
CA TYR A 95 0.15 3.48 4.38
C TYR A 95 -1.38 3.41 4.38
N GLN A 96 -2.02 3.88 5.45
CA GLN A 96 -3.46 4.00 5.57
C GLN A 96 -3.96 5.13 4.67
N PHE A 97 -4.98 4.89 3.85
CA PHE A 97 -5.45 5.91 2.92
C PHE A 97 -6.26 7.01 3.61
N VAL A 98 -6.01 8.24 3.16
CA VAL A 98 -6.79 9.42 3.56
C VAL A 98 -7.41 10.16 2.36
N GLY A 99 -6.93 9.90 1.15
CA GLY A 99 -7.47 10.55 -0.05
C GLY A 99 -6.63 10.28 -1.29
N ARG A 100 -6.79 11.15 -2.28
CA ARG A 100 -6.03 11.14 -3.55
C ARG A 100 -5.80 12.58 -4.00
N THR A 101 -4.70 12.80 -4.71
CA THR A 101 -4.31 14.13 -5.19
C THR A 101 -3.84 14.08 -6.65
N LEU A 102 -3.29 15.19 -7.13
CA LEU A 102 -2.68 15.36 -8.44
C LEU A 102 -1.31 14.70 -8.55
N GLN A 103 -0.74 14.74 -9.75
CA GLN A 103 0.49 14.04 -10.10
C GLN A 103 1.73 14.60 -9.38
N MET A 104 2.55 13.74 -8.76
CA MET A 104 3.80 14.15 -8.09
C MET A 104 5.04 14.06 -8.98
N TRP A 105 4.96 13.33 -10.10
CA TRP A 105 6.08 13.06 -10.99
C TRP A 105 5.70 13.20 -12.46
N ASN A 106 6.40 14.02 -13.24
CA ASN A 106 6.19 14.19 -14.67
C ASN A 106 7.44 13.78 -15.48
N ARG A 107 7.38 12.60 -16.11
CA ARG A 107 8.52 12.03 -16.84
C ARG A 107 8.85 12.76 -18.14
N TYR A 108 7.84 13.25 -18.85
CA TYR A 108 7.97 13.59 -20.27
C TYR A 108 7.84 15.08 -20.55
N ARG A 109 6.98 15.79 -19.82
CA ARG A 109 6.68 17.21 -20.09
C ARG A 109 7.31 18.09 -19.02
N LYS A 110 7.90 19.20 -19.46
CA LYS A 110 8.23 20.31 -18.58
C LYS A 110 7.05 21.26 -18.54
N THR A 111 6.62 21.64 -17.35
CA THR A 111 5.59 22.66 -17.09
C THR A 111 6.21 23.71 -16.16
N PRO A 112 5.52 24.84 -15.86
CA PRO A 112 6.01 25.79 -14.87
C PRO A 112 6.39 25.12 -13.54
N GLU A 113 5.57 24.19 -13.07
CA GLU A 113 5.75 23.43 -11.82
C GLU A 113 6.76 22.28 -11.97
N PHE A 114 6.80 21.61 -13.13
CA PHE A 114 7.74 20.52 -13.42
C PHE A 114 8.97 20.99 -14.21
N GLN A 115 9.83 21.78 -13.57
CA GLN A 115 11.17 22.07 -14.12
C GLN A 115 12.10 20.85 -14.04
N SER A 116 11.86 20.00 -13.05
CA SER A 116 12.42 18.65 -12.90
C SER A 116 11.30 17.62 -12.92
N PRO A 117 11.58 16.32 -13.13
CA PRO A 117 10.54 15.31 -13.12
C PRO A 117 9.78 15.17 -11.80
N TRP A 118 10.36 15.54 -10.67
CA TRP A 118 9.71 15.53 -9.36
C TRP A 118 9.15 16.92 -9.02
N LEU A 119 7.96 16.96 -8.43
CA LEU A 119 7.28 18.20 -8.05
C LEU A 119 7.87 18.84 -6.78
N LEU A 120 8.21 18.01 -5.79
CA LEU A 120 8.57 18.45 -4.44
C LEU A 120 10.08 18.37 -4.19
N ARG A 121 10.56 19.21 -3.28
CA ARG A 121 11.94 19.27 -2.79
C ARG A 121 11.97 19.05 -1.27
N PHE A 122 13.17 18.86 -0.74
CA PHE A 122 13.38 18.83 0.71
C PHE A 122 12.96 20.16 1.32
N PHE A 123 12.27 20.09 2.45
CA PHE A 123 11.74 21.22 3.22
C PHE A 123 10.60 22.01 2.58
N ASP A 124 10.09 21.57 1.42
CA ASP A 124 8.81 22.06 0.93
C ASP A 124 7.70 21.73 1.96
N GLN A 125 6.65 22.54 1.98
CA GLN A 125 5.46 22.30 2.79
C GLN A 125 4.26 22.00 1.90
N ILE A 126 3.59 20.89 2.18
CA ILE A 126 2.37 20.50 1.49
C ILE A 126 1.18 20.94 2.33
N ARG A 127 0.17 21.52 1.69
CA ARG A 127 -1.15 21.78 2.27
C ARG A 127 -2.20 21.28 1.29
N PHE A 128 -3.24 20.64 1.80
CA PHE A 128 -4.35 20.15 0.98
C PHE A 128 -5.52 21.12 1.06
N TYR A 129 -6.35 21.12 0.02
CA TYR A 129 -7.69 21.70 0.02
C TYR A 129 -8.64 20.69 -0.61
N GLU A 130 -9.90 20.76 -0.21
CA GLU A 130 -10.92 19.82 -0.66
C GLU A 130 -11.41 20.17 -2.07
N VAL A 131 -11.58 19.14 -2.90
CA VAL A 131 -12.20 19.20 -4.22
C VAL A 131 -13.13 18.01 -4.38
N SER A 132 -14.10 18.09 -5.31
CA SER A 132 -14.93 16.93 -5.64
C SER A 132 -14.13 15.84 -6.37
N ALA A 133 -14.68 14.63 -6.44
CA ALA A 133 -14.07 13.55 -7.20
C ALA A 133 -13.98 13.89 -8.71
N GLU A 134 -15.03 14.51 -9.26
CA GLU A 134 -15.10 14.94 -10.66
C GLU A 134 -14.08 16.04 -10.95
N GLU A 135 -13.93 17.00 -10.03
CA GLU A 135 -12.94 18.05 -10.15
C GLU A 135 -11.52 17.49 -10.09
N LEU A 136 -11.24 16.56 -9.17
CA LEU A 136 -9.94 15.91 -9.08
C LEU A 136 -9.57 15.15 -10.37
N ILE A 137 -10.54 14.49 -11.01
CA ILE A 137 -10.32 13.83 -12.30
C ILE A 137 -9.86 14.85 -13.35
N LYS A 138 -10.53 16.00 -13.42
CA LYS A 138 -10.16 17.07 -14.34
C LYS A 138 -8.77 17.65 -14.03
N ILE A 139 -8.49 17.96 -12.75
CA ILE A 139 -7.18 18.46 -12.31
C ILE A 139 -6.07 17.49 -12.75
N ARG A 140 -6.28 16.18 -12.56
CA ARG A 140 -5.30 15.15 -12.94
C ARG A 140 -5.07 15.05 -14.45
N GLN A 141 -6.05 15.42 -15.28
CA GLN A 141 -5.90 15.49 -16.73
C GLN A 141 -5.15 16.75 -17.18
N ASP A 142 -5.44 17.88 -16.53
CA ASP A 142 -4.97 19.21 -16.94
C ASP A 142 -3.56 19.53 -16.40
N PHE A 143 -3.30 19.18 -15.14
CA PHE A 143 -2.05 19.51 -14.44
C PHE A 143 -0.77 19.01 -15.13
N PRO A 144 -0.65 17.75 -15.58
CA PRO A 144 0.57 17.26 -16.23
C PRO A 144 0.85 17.93 -17.58
N GLN A 145 -0.14 18.65 -18.12
CA GLN A 145 -0.06 19.42 -19.36
C GLN A 145 0.23 20.90 -19.12
N GLY A 146 0.38 21.32 -17.86
CA GLY A 146 0.56 22.73 -17.47
C GLY A 146 -0.73 23.55 -17.58
N GLN A 147 -1.90 22.90 -17.57
CA GLN A 147 -3.21 23.55 -17.70
C GLN A 147 -3.95 23.71 -16.35
N TYR A 148 -3.24 23.50 -15.24
CA TYR A 148 -3.75 23.74 -13.90
C TYR A 148 -2.64 24.37 -13.05
N PRO A 149 -2.74 25.67 -12.69
CA PRO A 149 -1.71 26.32 -11.90
C PRO A 149 -1.78 25.87 -10.43
N LEU A 150 -0.64 25.49 -9.84
CA LEU A 150 -0.56 25.28 -8.40
C LEU A 150 -0.21 26.59 -7.68
N THR A 151 -0.85 26.80 -6.53
CA THR A 151 -0.41 27.85 -5.59
C THR A 151 0.88 27.40 -4.93
N ILE A 152 1.99 28.04 -5.30
CA ILE A 152 3.32 27.82 -4.73
C ILE A 152 3.80 29.15 -4.20
N GLU A 153 4.13 29.18 -2.90
CA GLU A 153 4.63 30.37 -2.21
C GLU A 153 6.05 30.09 -1.70
N GLU A 154 6.98 31.00 -1.97
CA GLU A 154 8.30 30.96 -1.34
C GLU A 154 8.17 31.43 0.11
N GLN A 155 8.66 30.62 1.05
CA GLN A 155 8.62 30.90 2.48
C GLN A 155 9.94 30.51 3.14
N GLU A 156 10.23 31.10 4.29
CA GLU A 156 11.37 30.75 5.13
C GLU A 156 10.90 29.99 6.38
N PHE A 157 11.58 28.88 6.70
CA PHE A 157 11.34 28.12 7.92
C PHE A 157 12.47 28.38 8.93
N SER A 158 12.17 29.09 10.01
CA SER A 158 13.08 29.34 11.12
C SER A 158 12.90 28.29 12.21
N LEU A 159 13.95 27.49 12.44
CA LEU A 159 13.94 26.49 13.51
C LEU A 159 13.80 27.13 14.89
N ALA A 160 14.38 28.32 15.10
CA ALA A 160 14.31 29.03 16.38
C ALA A 160 12.88 29.50 16.67
N ASP A 161 12.17 30.02 15.66
CA ASP A 161 10.78 30.46 15.80
C ASP A 161 9.87 29.25 16.03
N TYR A 162 10.13 28.15 15.32
CA TYR A 162 9.41 26.89 15.54
C TYR A 162 9.59 26.36 16.97
N GLN A 163 10.80 26.36 17.50
CA GLN A 163 11.07 25.91 18.87
C GLN A 163 10.36 26.80 19.91
N THR A 164 10.42 28.12 19.73
CA THR A 164 9.70 29.09 20.58
C THR A 164 8.19 28.84 20.56
N TRP A 165 7.64 28.58 19.37
CA TRP A 165 6.23 28.26 19.21
C TRP A 165 5.85 26.93 19.89
N ILE A 166 6.66 25.88 19.74
CA ILE A 166 6.44 24.59 20.42
C ILE A 166 6.41 24.75 21.95
N GLU A 167 7.30 25.56 22.51
CA GLU A 167 7.32 25.85 23.95
C GLU A 167 6.04 26.56 24.39
N SER A 168 5.58 27.55 23.62
CA SER A 168 4.34 28.29 23.89
C SER A 168 3.07 27.43 23.80
N GLU A 169 3.07 26.40 22.96
CA GLU A 169 1.93 25.49 22.75
C GLU A 169 2.05 24.18 23.53
N SER A 170 3.06 24.04 24.38
CA SER A 170 3.46 22.78 25.04
C SER A 170 2.30 22.11 25.79
N GLU A 171 1.47 22.86 26.52
CA GLU A 171 0.31 22.32 27.22
C GLU A 171 -0.75 21.74 26.27
N SER A 172 -1.02 22.44 25.17
CA SER A 172 -1.99 22.01 24.15
C SER A 172 -1.51 20.76 23.43
N ILE A 173 -0.22 20.73 23.08
CA ILE A 173 0.45 19.57 22.47
C ILE A 173 0.43 18.37 23.42
N ALA A 174 0.75 18.58 24.70
CA ALA A 174 0.74 17.51 25.71
C ALA A 174 -0.65 16.89 25.87
N ARG A 175 -1.70 17.72 25.95
CA ARG A 175 -3.09 17.26 26.04
C ARG A 175 -3.50 16.42 24.83
N PHE A 176 -3.15 16.87 23.63
CA PHE A 176 -3.44 16.12 22.40
C PHE A 176 -2.72 14.76 22.39
N ASN A 177 -1.43 14.75 22.73
CA ASN A 177 -0.65 13.51 22.77
C ASN A 177 -1.20 12.53 23.80
N GLN A 178 -1.59 13.00 24.99
CA GLN A 178 -2.17 12.16 26.03
C GLN A 178 -3.49 11.50 25.58
N GLN A 179 -4.38 12.26 24.93
CA GLN A 179 -5.62 11.72 24.37
C GLN A 179 -5.34 10.64 23.32
N ARG A 180 -4.41 10.91 22.40
CA ARG A 180 -4.01 9.96 21.36
C ARG A 180 -3.41 8.69 21.94
N GLU A 181 -2.52 8.81 22.92
CA GLU A 181 -1.85 7.67 23.58
C GLU A 181 -2.85 6.78 24.31
N ALA A 182 -3.79 7.37 25.05
CA ALA A 182 -4.87 6.62 25.69
C ALA A 182 -5.74 5.86 24.67
N ALA A 183 -6.04 6.48 23.52
CA ALA A 183 -6.79 5.83 22.45
C ALA A 183 -5.99 4.70 21.78
N PHE A 184 -4.70 4.89 21.57
CA PHE A 184 -3.79 3.88 21.04
C PHE A 184 -3.71 2.65 21.96
N GLU A 185 -3.58 2.85 23.27
CA GLU A 185 -3.55 1.77 24.25
C GLU A 185 -4.88 0.98 24.29
N ALA A 186 -6.02 1.68 24.23
CA ALA A 186 -7.34 1.05 24.17
C ALA A 186 -7.52 0.22 22.88
N GLU A 187 -7.08 0.76 21.75
CA GLU A 187 -7.13 0.10 20.45
C GLU A 187 -6.23 -1.15 20.42
N LEU A 188 -5.00 -1.05 20.93
CA LEU A 188 -4.08 -2.17 21.06
C LEU A 188 -4.64 -3.29 21.95
N SER A 189 -5.23 -2.91 23.09
CA SER A 189 -5.89 -3.84 24.01
C SER A 189 -7.05 -4.58 23.34
N HIS A 190 -7.83 -3.86 22.52
CA HIS A 190 -8.91 -4.46 21.73
C HIS A 190 -8.39 -5.47 20.69
N TRP A 191 -7.24 -5.20 20.06
CA TRP A 191 -6.65 -6.12 19.09
C TRP A 191 -6.18 -7.42 19.71
N HIS A 192 -5.60 -7.35 20.91
CA HIS A 192 -5.25 -8.54 21.68
C HIS A 192 -6.50 -9.34 22.07
N ALA A 193 -7.55 -8.66 22.55
CA ALA A 193 -8.79 -9.32 22.94
C ALA A 193 -9.55 -9.98 21.77
N THR A 194 -9.32 -9.52 20.54
CA THR A 194 -10.00 -10.01 19.32
C THR A 194 -9.11 -10.86 18.42
N ASN A 195 -7.90 -11.22 18.87
CA ASN A 195 -6.89 -11.94 18.08
C ASN A 195 -6.58 -11.28 16.73
N GLN A 196 -6.65 -9.94 16.68
CA GLN A 196 -6.26 -9.13 15.52
C GLN A 196 -4.80 -8.68 15.59
N PHE A 197 -4.13 -8.90 16.72
CA PHE A 197 -2.71 -8.57 16.86
C PHE A 197 -1.84 -9.47 15.98
N ASP A 198 -1.98 -10.79 16.16
CA ASP A 198 -1.20 -11.77 15.41
C ASP A 198 -1.84 -12.04 14.03
N PHE A 199 -1.05 -11.84 12.98
CA PHE A 199 -1.40 -12.34 11.65
C PHE A 199 -0.48 -13.52 11.33
N HIS A 200 -0.97 -14.71 11.61
CA HIS A 200 -0.45 -15.91 10.96
C HIS A 200 -1.20 -16.04 9.65
N SER A 201 -0.51 -15.86 8.51
CA SER A 201 -0.99 -16.50 7.30
C SER A 201 -1.11 -17.98 7.63
N GLU A 202 -2.26 -18.62 7.35
CA GLU A 202 -2.34 -20.07 7.37
C GLU A 202 -1.24 -20.58 6.43
N GLU A 203 -0.09 -20.93 6.99
CA GLU A 203 0.84 -21.81 6.34
C GLU A 203 0.13 -23.15 6.34
N THR A 204 -0.63 -23.41 5.28
CA THR A 204 -0.84 -24.78 4.87
C THR A 204 0.53 -25.30 4.45
N THR A 205 1.37 -25.60 5.44
CA THR A 205 2.42 -26.59 5.27
C THR A 205 1.67 -27.90 5.22
N THR A 206 1.05 -28.20 4.08
CA THR A 206 0.86 -29.60 3.72
C THR A 206 2.27 -30.16 3.71
N LEU A 207 2.61 -30.92 4.75
CA LEU A 207 3.60 -31.97 4.63
C LEU A 207 3.08 -32.81 3.46
N GLN A 208 3.58 -32.54 2.25
CA GLN A 208 3.37 -33.44 1.14
C GLN A 208 4.11 -34.71 1.56
N GLU A 209 3.34 -35.75 1.92
CA GLU A 209 3.85 -37.11 1.86
C GLU A 209 4.52 -37.27 0.49
N GLU A 210 5.70 -37.89 0.43
CA GLU A 210 6.36 -38.21 -0.84
C GLU A 210 5.39 -39.01 -1.71
N GLN A 211 4.72 -38.30 -2.62
CA GLN A 211 3.71 -38.88 -3.47
C GLN A 211 4.44 -39.50 -4.65
N VAL A 212 4.42 -40.83 -4.73
CA VAL A 212 5.04 -41.55 -5.83
C VAL A 212 4.06 -41.59 -6.99
N TRP A 213 4.46 -41.02 -8.12
CA TRP A 213 3.73 -41.12 -9.37
C TRP A 213 4.33 -42.24 -10.24
N PRO A 214 3.52 -42.88 -11.11
CA PRO A 214 4.01 -43.81 -12.12
C PRO A 214 5.18 -43.25 -12.95
N GLU A 215 6.09 -44.10 -13.43
CA GLU A 215 7.28 -43.69 -14.20
C GLU A 215 6.94 -42.93 -15.50
N ASP A 216 5.75 -43.13 -16.05
CA ASP A 216 5.21 -42.49 -17.25
C ASP A 216 4.47 -41.17 -16.96
N SER A 217 4.41 -40.73 -15.70
CA SER A 217 3.75 -39.47 -15.34
C SER A 217 4.56 -38.24 -15.75
N LEU A 218 3.91 -37.31 -16.44
CA LEU A 218 4.45 -35.99 -16.78
C LEU A 218 4.09 -35.00 -15.68
N ILE A 219 5.09 -34.43 -15.02
CA ILE A 219 4.89 -33.52 -13.89
C ILE A 219 5.27 -32.09 -14.31
N ALA A 220 4.33 -31.17 -14.14
CA ALA A 220 4.61 -29.74 -14.19
C ALA A 220 4.83 -29.22 -12.77
N ASP A 221 6.05 -28.79 -12.46
CA ASP A 221 6.47 -28.27 -11.17
C ASP A 221 6.64 -26.74 -11.17
N SER A 222 6.69 -26.15 -9.97
CA SER A 222 6.95 -24.72 -9.83
C SER A 222 8.44 -24.41 -10.01
N PRO A 223 8.82 -23.48 -10.91
CA PRO A 223 10.22 -23.06 -11.04
C PRO A 223 10.66 -22.08 -9.95
N VAL A 224 9.72 -21.55 -9.15
CA VAL A 224 9.96 -20.43 -8.22
C VAL A 224 9.26 -20.62 -6.88
N SER A 225 9.69 -19.84 -5.88
CA SER A 225 8.90 -19.60 -4.67
C SER A 225 7.86 -18.53 -4.96
N GLY A 226 6.59 -18.75 -4.64
CA GLY A 226 5.53 -17.79 -4.96
C GLY A 226 4.16 -18.20 -4.43
N SER A 227 3.10 -17.68 -5.05
CA SER A 227 1.72 -18.13 -4.86
C SER A 227 1.04 -18.44 -6.19
N VAL A 228 0.10 -19.39 -6.20
CA VAL A 228 -0.72 -19.68 -7.38
C VAL A 228 -1.67 -18.51 -7.60
N TRP A 229 -1.56 -17.85 -8.75
CA TRP A 229 -2.49 -16.80 -9.16
C TRP A 229 -3.75 -17.43 -9.78
N GLU A 230 -3.57 -18.22 -10.83
CA GLU A 230 -4.67 -18.81 -11.58
C GLU A 230 -4.31 -20.20 -12.09
N ILE A 231 -5.30 -21.10 -12.14
CA ILE A 231 -5.18 -22.43 -12.72
C ILE A 231 -6.00 -22.42 -14.01
N LYS A 232 -5.43 -22.90 -15.11
CA LYS A 232 -6.01 -22.82 -16.46
C LYS A 232 -6.52 -24.16 -17.00
N VAL A 233 -6.39 -25.22 -16.21
CA VAL A 233 -6.76 -26.59 -16.59
C VAL A 233 -7.51 -27.27 -15.45
N ASP A 234 -8.42 -28.17 -15.83
CA ASP A 234 -9.15 -29.06 -14.93
C ASP A 234 -8.69 -30.52 -15.13
N ILE A 235 -9.01 -31.37 -14.15
CA ILE A 235 -8.75 -32.81 -14.26
C ILE A 235 -9.57 -33.39 -15.43
N GLY A 236 -8.90 -34.15 -16.30
CA GLY A 236 -9.46 -34.72 -17.53
C GLY A 236 -9.20 -33.88 -18.79
N ASP A 237 -8.62 -32.69 -18.67
CA ASP A 237 -8.27 -31.87 -19.83
C ASP A 237 -7.13 -32.49 -20.64
N LYS A 238 -7.27 -32.49 -21.97
CA LYS A 238 -6.18 -32.83 -22.89
C LYS A 238 -5.39 -31.58 -23.22
N VAL A 239 -4.10 -31.60 -22.94
CA VAL A 239 -3.20 -30.46 -23.16
C VAL A 239 -2.20 -30.74 -24.28
N GLN A 240 -1.76 -29.68 -24.94
CA GLN A 240 -0.70 -29.71 -25.96
C GLN A 240 0.61 -29.14 -25.41
N PRO A 241 1.78 -29.48 -25.98
CA PRO A 241 3.05 -28.86 -25.64
C PRO A 241 2.95 -27.33 -25.77
N GLY A 242 3.42 -26.61 -24.76
CA GLY A 242 3.34 -25.15 -24.68
C GLY A 242 2.00 -24.58 -24.23
N GLN A 243 1.00 -25.43 -23.91
CA GLN A 243 -0.26 -24.97 -23.35
C GLN A 243 -0.07 -24.48 -21.91
N LEU A 244 -0.67 -23.33 -21.60
CA LEU A 244 -0.62 -22.72 -20.26
C LEU A 244 -1.43 -23.56 -19.27
N LEU A 245 -0.79 -23.97 -18.17
CA LEU A 245 -1.40 -24.79 -17.12
C LEU A 245 -1.74 -23.97 -15.88
N VAL A 246 -0.77 -23.20 -15.39
CA VAL A 246 -0.87 -22.44 -14.13
C VAL A 246 -0.17 -21.10 -14.30
N ILE A 247 -0.70 -20.05 -13.70
CA ILE A 247 0.00 -18.76 -13.54
C ILE A 247 0.38 -18.65 -12.06
N LEU A 248 1.67 -18.46 -11.80
CA LEU A 248 2.19 -18.17 -10.47
C LEU A 248 2.44 -16.67 -10.31
N GLU A 249 2.38 -16.17 -9.10
CA GLU A 249 2.83 -14.84 -8.70
C GLU A 249 4.09 -15.02 -7.84
N SER A 250 5.23 -14.52 -8.31
CA SER A 250 6.45 -14.41 -7.49
C SER A 250 7.09 -13.06 -7.72
N MET A 251 7.54 -12.42 -6.64
CA MET A 251 8.17 -11.10 -6.70
C MET A 251 7.35 -10.07 -7.51
N LYS A 252 6.01 -10.17 -7.45
CA LYS A 252 5.06 -9.31 -8.18
C LYS A 252 5.11 -9.46 -9.71
N MET A 253 5.62 -10.59 -10.19
CA MET A 253 5.58 -10.99 -11.59
C MET A 253 4.69 -12.22 -11.76
N GLU A 254 3.92 -12.21 -12.84
CA GLU A 254 3.21 -13.40 -13.32
C GLU A 254 4.23 -14.33 -14.01
N ILE A 255 4.23 -15.59 -13.58
CA ILE A 255 5.14 -16.62 -14.07
C ILE A 255 4.27 -17.77 -14.59
N PRO A 256 4.08 -17.85 -15.91
CA PRO A 256 3.31 -18.93 -16.51
C PRO A 256 4.09 -20.25 -16.45
N VAL A 257 3.38 -21.33 -16.11
CA VAL A 257 3.85 -22.71 -16.17
C VAL A 257 3.13 -23.41 -17.31
N PHE A 258 3.89 -24.00 -18.22
CA PHE A 258 3.39 -24.61 -19.45
C PHE A 258 3.57 -26.13 -19.43
N ALA A 259 2.72 -26.84 -20.18
CA ALA A 259 2.91 -28.26 -20.47
C ALA A 259 4.15 -28.45 -21.34
N GLN A 260 5.05 -29.35 -20.94
CA GLN A 260 6.23 -29.69 -21.75
C GLN A 260 5.87 -30.66 -22.89
N GLU A 261 4.91 -31.54 -22.65
CA GLU A 261 4.47 -32.59 -23.57
C GLU A 261 2.94 -32.63 -23.67
N ALA A 262 2.42 -33.35 -24.67
CA ALA A 262 0.99 -33.60 -24.78
C ALA A 262 0.57 -34.66 -23.77
N GLY A 263 -0.59 -34.48 -23.13
CA GLY A 263 -1.11 -35.45 -22.16
C GLY A 263 -2.51 -35.10 -21.68
N GLU A 264 -3.06 -35.94 -20.83
CA GLU A 264 -4.32 -35.72 -20.12
C GLU A 264 -4.04 -35.38 -18.65
N VAL A 265 -4.62 -34.30 -18.13
CA VAL A 265 -4.44 -33.86 -16.75
C VAL A 265 -5.09 -34.87 -15.80
N THR A 266 -4.29 -35.58 -15.01
CA THR A 266 -4.77 -36.56 -14.04
C THR A 266 -4.96 -35.97 -12.65
N GLN A 267 -4.12 -35.00 -12.27
CA GLN A 267 -4.18 -34.36 -10.96
C GLN A 267 -3.82 -32.87 -11.03
N VAL A 268 -4.55 -32.05 -10.29
CA VAL A 268 -4.20 -30.66 -9.96
C VAL A 268 -3.96 -30.60 -8.45
N LEU A 269 -2.69 -30.45 -8.05
CA LEU A 269 -2.23 -30.63 -6.67
C LEU A 269 -2.29 -29.34 -5.83
N ILE A 270 -2.69 -28.24 -6.44
CA ILE A 270 -2.69 -26.90 -5.84
C ILE A 270 -4.05 -26.21 -5.98
N LYS A 271 -4.23 -25.12 -5.23
CA LYS A 271 -5.41 -24.25 -5.31
C LYS A 271 -4.96 -22.81 -5.57
N SER A 272 -5.78 -22.01 -6.24
CA SER A 272 -5.52 -20.57 -6.38
C SER A 272 -5.35 -19.93 -4.98
N GLY A 273 -4.33 -19.06 -4.85
CA GLY A 273 -3.88 -18.46 -3.60
C GLY A 273 -2.89 -19.29 -2.78
N ALA A 274 -2.68 -20.58 -3.08
CA ALA A 274 -1.73 -21.42 -2.35
C ALA A 274 -0.29 -20.98 -2.59
N ARG A 275 0.58 -21.02 -1.57
CA ARG A 275 2.02 -20.79 -1.76
C ARG A 275 2.70 -22.02 -2.37
N VAL A 276 3.71 -21.77 -3.20
CA VAL A 276 4.51 -22.80 -3.87
C VAL A 276 6.01 -22.57 -3.63
N ARG A 277 6.79 -23.65 -3.71
CA ARG A 277 8.26 -23.64 -3.65
C ARG A 277 8.85 -24.19 -4.95
N PRO A 278 10.11 -23.88 -5.29
CA PRO A 278 10.80 -24.48 -6.44
C PRO A 278 10.77 -26.01 -6.34
N GLY A 279 10.46 -26.69 -7.45
CA GLY A 279 10.37 -28.15 -7.52
C GLY A 279 9.06 -28.75 -6.98
N GLN A 280 8.14 -27.93 -6.45
CA GLN A 280 6.86 -28.44 -5.97
C GLN A 280 5.95 -28.80 -7.16
N ALA A 281 5.49 -30.05 -7.21
CA ALA A 281 4.55 -30.51 -8.24
C ALA A 281 3.22 -29.74 -8.17
N LEU A 282 2.76 -29.27 -9.34
CA LEU A 282 1.54 -28.47 -9.47
C LEU A 282 0.44 -29.25 -10.20
N VAL A 283 0.81 -29.87 -11.33
CA VAL A 283 -0.10 -30.63 -12.20
C VAL A 283 0.60 -31.92 -12.63
N VAL A 284 -0.14 -33.03 -12.65
CA VAL A 284 0.32 -34.33 -13.12
C VAL A 284 -0.52 -34.72 -14.34
N MET A 285 0.15 -35.25 -15.36
CA MET A 285 -0.43 -35.64 -16.64
C MET A 285 0.06 -37.03 -17.06
N GLN A 286 -0.65 -37.67 -17.98
CA GLN A 286 -0.29 -38.96 -18.60
C GLN A 286 -0.61 -38.98 -20.09
#